data_AF-A0A2J6IEM5-F1
#
_entry.id   AF-A0A2J6IEM5-F1
#
_cell.length_a   1.000
_cell.length_b   1.000
_cell.length_c   1.000
_cell.angle_alpha   90.00
_cell.angle_beta   90.00
_cell.angle_gamma   90.00
#
_symmetry.space_group_name_H-M   'P 1'
#
loop_
_entity.id
_entity.type
_entity.pdbx_description
1 polymer ?
#
loop_
_entity_poly.entity_id
_entity_poly.type
_entity_poly.pdbx_seq_one_letter_code
_entity_poly.pdbx_strand_id
1 'polypeptide(L)'
;MKFRVILMLVSILILTNLTFSQNNKYLGKEKDITLSELLLKADNTNFEDQIVKRIYSDEKNSYFALKNNTISSKYVKVRILEQSYQDKSLVNIGPEMDDGYMVFLVNNTLNKSDNEIINLFESWRQKAVREMNSMGEAEMKKWIDEHIKFYTK
;
A
#
# COMPACT_ATOMS: atom_id res chain seq x y z
N MET A 1 22.69 -17.58 32.97
CA MET A 1 22.11 -18.01 31.67
C MET A 1 20.58 -18.09 31.65
N LYS A 2 19.89 -18.48 32.74
CA LYS A 2 18.41 -18.66 32.75
C LYS A 2 17.60 -17.37 32.51
N PHE A 3 18.10 -16.20 32.91
CA PHE A 3 17.41 -14.91 32.71
C PHE A 3 17.40 -14.40 31.25
N ARG A 4 18.37 -14.79 30.41
CA ARG A 4 18.42 -14.34 29.01
C ARG A 4 17.39 -15.05 28.12
N VAL A 5 17.05 -16.30 28.46
CA VAL A 5 16.08 -17.10 27.70
C VAL A 5 14.65 -16.60 27.93
N ILE A 6 14.33 -16.16 29.16
CA ILE A 6 13.01 -15.62 29.51
C ILE A 6 12.75 -14.29 28.78
N LEU A 7 13.75 -13.41 28.71
CA LEU A 7 13.61 -12.12 28.02
C LEU A 7 13.39 -12.29 26.50
N MET A 8 14.00 -13.31 25.90
CA MET A 8 13.87 -13.62 24.48
C MET A 8 12.51 -14.23 24.15
N LEU A 9 11.95 -15.07 25.03
CA LEU A 9 10.60 -15.62 24.88
C LEU A 9 9.50 -14.55 25.00
N VAL A 10 9.67 -13.58 25.89
CA VAL A 10 8.71 -12.47 26.05
C VAL A 10 8.70 -11.54 24.84
N SER A 11 9.85 -11.29 24.22
CA SER A 11 9.95 -10.42 23.04
C SER A 11 9.37 -11.06 21.77
N ILE A 12 9.48 -12.39 21.61
CA ILE A 12 8.84 -13.12 20.52
C ILE A 12 7.30 -13.08 20.65
N LEU A 13 6.77 -13.20 21.87
CA LEU A 13 5.32 -13.15 22.11
C LEU A 13 4.67 -11.78 21.81
N ILE A 14 5.41 -10.68 21.98
CA ILE A 14 4.91 -9.33 21.69
C ILE A 14 4.82 -9.11 20.17
N LEU A 15 5.79 -9.60 19.41
CA LEU A 15 5.84 -9.47 17.94
C LEU A 15 4.74 -10.26 17.23
N THR A 16 4.40 -11.45 17.73
CA THR A 16 3.31 -12.27 17.15
C THR A 16 1.93 -11.66 17.41
N ASN A 17 1.72 -11.00 18.56
CA ASN A 17 0.45 -10.32 18.84
C ASN A 17 0.26 -9.04 18.02
N LEU A 18 1.34 -8.31 17.71
CA LEU A 18 1.26 -7.12 16.86
C LEU A 18 0.87 -7.47 15.42
N THR A 19 1.43 -8.55 14.86
CA THR A 19 1.09 -9.05 13.53
C THR A 19 -0.31 -9.68 13.48
N PHE A 20 -0.72 -10.41 14.52
CA PHE A 20 -2.06 -11.02 14.57
C PHE A 20 -3.19 -10.00 14.82
N SER A 21 -2.92 -8.95 15.61
CA SER A 21 -3.86 -7.84 15.82
C SER A 21 -4.07 -7.03 14.54
N GLN A 22 -3.02 -6.85 13.73
CA GLN A 22 -3.14 -6.27 12.40
C GLN A 22 -3.92 -7.16 11.42
N ASN A 23 -4.00 -8.49 11.59
CA ASN A 23 -4.84 -9.30 10.71
C ASN A 23 -6.31 -9.34 11.14
N ASN A 24 -6.60 -9.31 12.45
CA ASN A 24 -7.98 -9.38 12.94
C ASN A 24 -8.74 -8.05 12.93
N LYS A 25 -8.05 -6.89 12.95
CA LYS A 25 -8.73 -5.59 12.95
C LYS A 25 -9.35 -5.23 11.60
N TYR A 26 -8.97 -5.90 10.53
CA TYR A 26 -9.37 -5.56 9.15
C TYR A 26 -10.42 -6.49 8.56
N LEU A 27 -10.63 -7.69 9.13
CA LEU A 27 -11.61 -8.65 8.62
C LEU A 27 -13.01 -8.37 9.18
N GLY A 28 -13.92 -8.02 8.28
CA GLY A 28 -15.36 -7.77 8.46
C GLY A 28 -16.16 -8.92 9.04
N LYS A 29 -17.42 -8.66 9.41
CA LYS A 29 -18.48 -9.69 9.37
C LYS A 29 -19.41 -9.47 8.17
N GLU A 30 -19.10 -8.47 7.33
CA GLU A 30 -19.86 -8.15 6.14
C GLU A 30 -19.48 -9.10 5.00
N LYS A 31 -20.25 -9.09 3.91
CA LYS A 31 -19.87 -9.82 2.71
C LYS A 31 -18.53 -9.26 2.23
N ASP A 32 -17.44 -10.01 2.43
CA ASP A 32 -16.10 -9.58 2.06
C ASP A 32 -16.10 -9.20 0.58
N ILE A 33 -15.89 -7.90 0.30
CA ILE A 33 -15.74 -7.45 -1.07
C ILE A 33 -14.45 -8.05 -1.63
N THR A 34 -14.58 -8.75 -2.76
CA THR A 34 -13.45 -9.39 -3.40
C THR A 34 -12.58 -8.38 -4.14
N LEU A 35 -11.31 -8.72 -4.35
CA LEU A 35 -10.41 -7.89 -5.17
C LEU A 35 -10.96 -7.69 -6.58
N SER A 36 -11.58 -8.71 -7.18
CA SER A 36 -12.22 -8.60 -8.51
C SER A 36 -13.37 -7.59 -8.52
N GLU A 37 -14.20 -7.55 -7.47
CA GLU A 37 -15.25 -6.53 -7.33
C GLU A 37 -14.67 -5.12 -7.15
N LEU A 38 -13.56 -4.98 -6.43
CA LEU A 38 -12.85 -3.71 -6.28
C LEU A 38 -12.25 -3.22 -7.61
N LEU A 39 -11.64 -4.11 -8.39
CA LEU A 39 -11.10 -3.78 -9.71
C LEU A 39 -12.21 -3.34 -10.67
N LEU A 40 -13.36 -4.03 -10.69
CA LEU A 40 -14.53 -3.60 -11.46
C LEU A 40 -15.03 -2.21 -11.02
N LYS A 41 -15.01 -1.91 -9.72
CA LYS A 41 -15.35 -0.56 -9.23
C LYS A 41 -14.32 0.47 -9.68
N ALA A 42 -13.03 0.13 -9.69
CA ALA A 42 -11.98 0.99 -10.20
C ALA A 42 -12.15 1.31 -11.70
N ASP A 43 -12.48 0.32 -12.51
CA ASP A 43 -12.77 0.51 -13.94
C ASP A 43 -13.94 1.49 -14.19
N ASN A 44 -14.95 1.45 -13.32
CA ASN A 44 -16.13 2.31 -13.41
C ASN A 44 -15.98 3.66 -12.69
N THR A 45 -14.83 3.92 -12.05
CA THR A 45 -14.59 5.16 -11.33
C THR A 45 -13.99 6.21 -12.26
N ASN A 46 -14.58 7.41 -12.32
CA ASN A 46 -13.95 8.53 -13.01
C ASN A 46 -12.84 9.13 -12.13
N PHE A 47 -11.58 8.92 -12.53
CA PHE A 47 -10.40 9.44 -11.85
C PHE A 47 -10.14 10.92 -12.12
N GLU A 48 -10.71 11.49 -13.19
CA GLU A 48 -10.35 12.83 -13.67
C GLU A 48 -8.82 12.95 -13.75
N ASP A 49 -8.24 13.95 -13.07
CA ASP A 49 -6.79 14.21 -13.04
C ASP A 49 -6.09 13.60 -11.81
N GLN A 50 -6.79 12.79 -11.00
CA GLN A 50 -6.24 12.19 -9.78
C GLN A 50 -5.57 10.84 -10.06
N ILE A 51 -4.38 10.61 -9.49
CA ILE A 51 -3.68 9.31 -9.60
C ILE A 51 -4.33 8.22 -8.74
N VAL A 52 -5.05 8.62 -7.69
CA VAL A 52 -5.67 7.74 -6.70
C VAL A 52 -7.06 8.25 -6.35
N LYS A 53 -8.02 7.34 -6.15
CA LYS A 53 -9.39 7.70 -5.77
C LYS A 53 -10.03 6.62 -4.92
N ARG A 54 -10.93 7.02 -4.02
CA ARG A 54 -11.78 6.07 -3.30
C ARG A 54 -12.75 5.42 -4.29
N ILE A 55 -12.76 4.10 -4.33
CA ILE A 55 -13.62 3.30 -5.22
C ILE A 55 -14.77 2.61 -4.47
N TYR A 56 -14.61 2.43 -3.16
CA TYR A 56 -15.59 1.79 -2.30
C TYR A 56 -15.35 2.14 -0.83
N SER A 57 -16.39 2.02 -0.02
CA SER A 57 -16.31 2.08 1.44
C SER A 57 -17.33 1.11 2.02
N ASP A 58 -16.89 0.34 3.00
CA ASP A 58 -17.77 -0.41 3.91
C ASP A 58 -17.71 0.22 5.32
N GLU A 59 -18.29 -0.45 6.32
CA GLU A 59 -18.27 0.03 7.71
C GLU A 59 -16.86 0.13 8.30
N LYS A 60 -15.95 -0.78 7.93
CA LYS A 60 -14.61 -0.91 8.52
C LYS A 60 -13.52 -0.19 7.72
N ASN A 61 -13.61 -0.18 6.41
CA ASN A 61 -12.55 0.25 5.52
C ASN A 61 -13.05 1.11 4.37
N SER A 62 -12.19 2.03 3.95
CA SER A 62 -12.27 2.77 2.70
C SER A 62 -11.23 2.20 1.74
N TYR A 63 -11.64 1.91 0.51
CA TYR A 63 -10.80 1.28 -0.51
C TYR A 63 -10.46 2.30 -1.58
N PHE A 64 -9.18 2.40 -1.88
CA PHE A 64 -8.61 3.32 -2.86
C PHE A 64 -7.94 2.53 -3.97
N ALA A 65 -8.14 2.97 -5.21
CA ALA A 65 -7.38 2.47 -6.34
C ALA A 65 -6.42 3.55 -6.82
N LEU A 66 -5.18 3.17 -7.09
CA LEU A 66 -4.19 3.96 -7.80
C LEU A 66 -4.11 3.47 -9.24
N LYS A 67 -4.28 4.38 -10.19
CA LYS A 67 -4.36 4.06 -11.60
C LYS A 67 -2.95 3.90 -12.19
N ASN A 68 -2.49 2.67 -12.40
CA ASN A 68 -1.08 2.38 -12.71
C ASN A 68 -0.61 3.01 -14.02
N ASN A 69 -1.49 3.15 -15.02
CA ASN A 69 -1.13 3.75 -16.30
C ASN A 69 -0.86 5.27 -16.23
N THR A 70 -1.22 5.94 -15.13
CA THR A 70 -0.88 7.37 -14.92
C THR A 70 0.56 7.56 -14.45
N ILE A 71 1.23 6.48 -14.03
CA ILE A 71 2.61 6.47 -13.54
C ILE A 71 3.44 5.58 -14.47
N SER A 72 4.14 6.18 -15.42
CA SER A 72 4.92 5.43 -16.43
C SER A 72 6.18 4.76 -15.84
N SER A 73 6.81 5.38 -14.85
CA SER A 73 8.07 4.88 -14.29
C SER A 73 7.86 3.71 -13.34
N LYS A 74 8.51 2.58 -13.66
CA LYS A 74 8.59 1.40 -12.77
C LYS A 74 9.15 1.77 -11.40
N TYR A 75 10.21 2.59 -11.36
CA TYR A 75 10.80 3.08 -10.11
C TYR A 75 9.75 3.76 -9.23
N VAL A 76 8.98 4.69 -9.79
CA VAL A 76 7.99 5.46 -9.03
C VAL A 76 6.90 4.55 -8.45
N LYS A 77 6.42 3.58 -9.23
CA LYS A 77 5.44 2.60 -8.76
C LYS A 77 5.99 1.75 -7.59
N VAL A 78 7.19 1.20 -7.73
CA VAL A 78 7.85 0.41 -6.66
C VAL A 78 8.04 1.26 -5.40
N ARG A 79 8.42 2.53 -5.58
CA ARG A 79 8.66 3.44 -4.46
C ARG A 79 7.38 3.76 -3.69
N ILE A 80 6.25 3.94 -4.38
CA ILE A 80 4.93 4.11 -3.74
C ILE A 80 4.55 2.86 -2.95
N LEU A 81 4.76 1.66 -3.51
CA LEU A 81 4.50 0.41 -2.80
C LEU A 81 5.34 0.31 -1.53
N GLU A 82 6.65 0.53 -1.60
CA GLU A 82 7.51 0.51 -0.42
C GLU A 82 7.08 1.53 0.65
N GLN A 83 6.70 2.74 0.26
CA GLN A 83 6.18 3.74 1.20
C GLN A 83 4.87 3.27 1.85
N SER A 84 3.98 2.63 1.09
CA SER A 84 2.74 2.07 1.65
C SER A 84 2.99 0.97 2.69
N TYR A 85 4.03 0.16 2.54
CA TYR A 85 4.41 -0.84 3.55
C TYR A 85 5.00 -0.23 4.83
N GLN A 86 5.53 0.99 4.74
CA GLN A 86 6.05 1.74 5.89
C GLN A 86 4.97 2.58 6.57
N ASP A 87 3.88 2.87 5.86
CA ASP A 87 2.74 3.61 6.37
C ASP A 87 1.85 2.74 7.26
N LYS A 88 1.32 3.31 8.34
CA LYS A 88 0.49 2.57 9.32
C LYS A 88 -1.00 2.69 9.04
N SER A 89 -1.39 3.50 8.07
CA SER A 89 -2.78 3.83 7.75
C SER A 89 -3.27 3.19 6.45
N LEU A 90 -2.36 2.83 5.56
CA LEU A 90 -2.64 2.19 4.27
C LEU A 90 -2.10 0.77 4.23
N VAL A 91 -2.85 -0.14 3.62
CA VAL A 91 -2.38 -1.49 3.30
C VAL A 91 -2.68 -1.77 1.83
N ASN A 92 -1.68 -2.21 1.07
CA ASN A 92 -1.88 -2.68 -0.30
C ASN A 92 -2.54 -4.07 -0.28
N ILE A 93 -3.63 -4.21 -1.04
CA ILE A 93 -4.40 -5.47 -1.19
C ILE A 93 -4.63 -5.85 -2.65
N GLY A 94 -4.11 -5.05 -3.57
CA GLY A 94 -4.26 -5.23 -5.01
C GLY A 94 -3.25 -6.21 -5.61
N PRO A 95 -3.40 -6.49 -6.91
CA PRO A 95 -2.45 -7.31 -7.64
C PRO A 95 -1.11 -6.60 -7.84
N GLU A 96 -0.18 -7.28 -8.49
CA GLU A 96 1.13 -6.75 -8.83
C GLU A 96 1.06 -5.47 -9.68
N MET A 97 2.17 -4.74 -9.67
CA MET A 97 2.39 -3.40 -10.20
C MET A 97 2.06 -3.17 -11.70
N ASP A 98 1.81 -4.24 -12.44
CA ASP A 98 1.58 -4.22 -13.89
C ASP A 98 0.10 -4.36 -14.29
N ASP A 99 -0.77 -4.78 -13.37
CA ASP A 99 -2.21 -4.79 -13.60
C ASP A 99 -2.78 -3.38 -13.45
N GLY A 100 -3.83 -3.02 -14.21
CA GLY A 100 -4.27 -1.63 -14.42
C GLY A 100 -4.42 -0.74 -13.16
N TYR A 101 -4.67 -1.33 -11.99
CA TYR A 101 -4.78 -0.63 -10.72
C TYR A 101 -4.02 -1.32 -9.59
N MET A 102 -3.37 -0.53 -8.73
CA MET A 102 -2.99 -0.96 -7.38
C MET A 102 -4.12 -0.60 -6.41
N VAL A 103 -4.55 -1.55 -5.59
CA VAL A 103 -5.66 -1.35 -4.64
C VAL A 103 -5.12 -1.29 -3.22
N PHE A 104 -5.62 -0.32 -2.45
CA PHE A 104 -5.23 -0.08 -1.07
C PHE A 104 -6.46 0.03 -0.18
N LEU A 105 -6.34 -0.38 1.07
CA LEU A 105 -7.35 -0.20 2.11
C LEU A 105 -6.86 0.75 3.19
N VAL A 106 -7.80 1.51 3.76
CA VAL A 106 -7.60 2.40 4.90
C VAL A 106 -8.69 2.10 5.92
N ASN A 107 -8.32 1.86 7.18
CA ASN A 107 -9.30 1.59 8.22
C ASN A 107 -10.06 2.88 8.60
N ASN A 108 -11.39 2.84 8.58
CA ASN A 108 -12.25 3.99 8.85
C ASN A 108 -12.07 4.56 10.27
N THR A 109 -11.62 3.75 11.25
CA THR A 109 -11.35 4.23 12.62
C THR A 109 -10.19 5.23 12.69
N LEU A 110 -9.38 5.34 11.63
CA LEU A 110 -8.32 6.34 11.52
C LEU A 110 -8.85 7.72 11.11
N ASN A 111 -10.13 7.84 10.76
CA ASN A 111 -10.80 9.08 10.38
C ASN A 111 -10.05 9.91 9.32
N LYS A 112 -9.41 9.22 8.37
CA LYS A 112 -8.69 9.85 7.26
C LYS A 112 -9.66 10.30 6.17
N SER A 113 -9.58 11.57 5.79
CA SER A 113 -10.30 12.12 4.64
C SER A 113 -9.69 11.67 3.31
N ASP A 114 -10.48 11.71 2.24
CA ASP A 114 -9.98 11.40 0.89
C ASP A 114 -8.82 12.31 0.49
N ASN A 115 -8.91 13.60 0.80
CA ASN A 115 -7.86 14.56 0.51
C ASN A 115 -6.56 14.22 1.23
N GLU A 116 -6.60 13.73 2.48
CA GLU A 116 -5.39 13.28 3.17
C GLU A 116 -4.74 12.09 2.46
N ILE A 117 -5.53 11.12 2.01
CA ILE A 117 -5.01 9.95 1.29
C ILE A 117 -4.45 10.37 -0.08
N ILE A 118 -5.17 11.20 -0.82
CA ILE A 118 -4.71 11.72 -2.12
C ILE A 118 -3.38 12.49 -1.95
N ASN A 119 -3.30 13.39 -0.98
CA ASN A 119 -2.09 14.16 -0.70
C ASN A 119 -0.90 13.28 -0.30
N LEU A 120 -1.18 12.18 0.42
CA LEU A 120 -0.15 11.22 0.82
C LEU A 120 0.46 10.52 -0.41
N PHE A 121 -0.38 10.02 -1.32
CA PHE A 121 0.07 9.41 -2.58
C PHE A 121 0.82 10.40 -3.48
N GLU A 122 0.31 11.64 -3.61
CA GLU A 122 0.98 12.69 -4.38
C GLU A 122 2.35 13.05 -3.79
N SER A 123 2.46 13.14 -2.46
CA SER A 123 3.73 13.36 -1.77
C SER A 123 4.74 12.25 -2.07
N TRP A 124 4.32 10.99 -1.99
CA TRP A 124 5.18 9.85 -2.34
C TRP A 124 5.60 9.87 -3.81
N ARG A 125 4.67 10.16 -4.73
CA ARG A 125 4.96 10.29 -6.16
C ARG A 125 5.99 11.39 -6.42
N GLN A 126 5.78 12.58 -5.87
CA GLN A 126 6.68 13.72 -6.05
C GLN A 126 8.07 13.45 -5.46
N LYS A 127 8.14 12.79 -4.30
CA LYS A 127 9.41 12.35 -3.70
C LYS A 127 10.13 11.36 -4.64
N ALA A 128 9.45 10.33 -5.10
CA ALA A 128 10.02 9.33 -5.98
C ALA A 128 10.48 9.92 -7.33
N VAL A 129 9.72 10.85 -7.92
CA VAL A 129 10.13 11.54 -9.15
C VAL A 129 11.40 12.38 -8.93
N ARG A 130 11.51 13.09 -7.80
CA ARG A 130 12.72 13.85 -7.48
C ARG A 130 13.94 12.95 -7.28
N GLU A 131 13.78 11.84 -6.55
CA GLU A 131 14.81 10.82 -6.38
C GLU A 131 15.26 10.26 -7.73
N MET A 132 14.30 9.83 -8.55
CA MET A 132 14.55 9.28 -9.89
C MET A 132 15.33 10.26 -10.78
N ASN A 133 14.95 11.54 -10.78
CA ASN A 133 15.63 12.57 -11.58
C ASN A 133 17.05 12.89 -11.07
N SER A 134 17.38 12.52 -9.83
CA SER A 134 18.72 12.67 -9.25
C SER A 134 19.61 11.43 -9.42
N MET A 135 19.04 10.30 -9.84
CA MET A 135 19.76 9.04 -10.02
C MET A 135 20.19 8.84 -11.48
N GLY A 136 21.36 8.24 -11.67
CA GLY A 136 21.76 7.72 -12.98
C GLY A 136 20.98 6.46 -13.37
N GLU A 137 20.93 6.13 -14.66
CA GLU A 137 20.21 4.94 -15.16
C GLU A 137 20.72 3.63 -14.52
N ALA A 138 22.05 3.48 -14.39
CA ALA A 138 22.66 2.29 -13.77
C ALA A 138 22.30 2.16 -12.28
N GLU A 139 22.25 3.28 -11.56
CA GLU A 139 21.85 3.33 -10.15
C GLU A 139 20.37 2.97 -9.99
N MET A 140 19.52 3.54 -10.84
CA MET A 140 18.08 3.26 -10.85
C MET A 140 17.80 1.79 -11.15
N LYS A 141 18.48 1.22 -12.15
CA LYS A 141 18.34 -0.20 -12.49
C LYS A 141 18.76 -1.09 -11.31
N LYS A 142 19.92 -0.81 -10.70
CA LYS A 142 20.39 -1.54 -9.52
C LYS A 142 19.38 -1.45 -8.37
N TRP A 143 18.83 -0.26 -8.13
CA TRP A 143 17.83 -0.05 -7.07
C TRP A 143 16.56 -0.89 -7.32
N ILE A 144 16.04 -0.89 -8.55
CA ILE A 144 14.87 -1.69 -8.93
C ILE A 144 15.15 -3.19 -8.75
N ASP A 145 16.33 -3.66 -9.12
CA ASP A 145 16.76 -5.05 -8.97
C ASP A 145 16.85 -5.45 -7.47
N GLU A 146 17.25 -4.53 -6.58
CA GLU A 146 17.29 -4.76 -5.13
C GLU A 146 15.88 -4.76 -4.47
N HIS A 147 14.87 -4.19 -5.14
CA HIS A 147 13.52 -4.00 -4.61
C HIS A 147 12.47 -4.93 -5.26
N ILE A 148 12.93 -6.01 -5.91
CA ILE A 148 12.10 -7.06 -6.56
C ILE A 148 10.94 -7.54 -5.68
N LYS A 149 11.16 -7.70 -4.37
CA LYS A 149 10.16 -8.18 -3.41
C LYS A 149 8.85 -7.39 -3.38
N PHE A 150 8.84 -6.16 -3.89
CA PHE A 150 7.65 -5.31 -3.92
C PHE A 150 6.80 -5.49 -5.18
N TYR A 151 7.33 -6.13 -6.23
CA TYR A 151 6.65 -6.24 -7.51
C TYR A 151 6.75 -7.64 -8.16
N THR A 152 7.13 -8.66 -7.40
CA THR A 152 7.18 -10.05 -7.87
C THR A 152 6.70 -10.94 -6.73
N LYS A 153 5.60 -11.66 -6.94
CA LYS A 153 4.98 -12.59 -5.99
C LYS A 153 4.91 -14.00 -6.57
#